data_AF-A0A9D4J7N3-F1
#
_entry.id   AF-A0A9D4J7N3-F1
#
_cell.length_a   1.000
_cell.length_b   1.000
_cell.length_c   1.000
_cell.angle_alpha   90.00
_cell.angle_beta   90.00
_cell.angle_gamma   90.00
#
_symmetry.space_group_name_H-M   'P 1'
#
loop_
_entity.id
_entity.type
_entity.pdbx_description
1 polymer ?
#
loop_
_entity_poly.entity_id
_entity_poly.type
_entity_poly.pdbx_seq_one_letter_code
_entity_poly.pdbx_strand_id
1 'polypeptide(L)' 'MTKRYSQKDILDAVSAVRQGMSYRKASSKFGVPVMTIQNRISGKVDDLAQAGRPTVIPAEVEVELVEKF' A
#
# COMPACT_ATOMS: atom_id res chain seq x y z
N MET A 1 6.60 21.88 -0.86
CA MET A 1 5.54 21.21 -0.08
C MET A 1 5.41 19.76 -0.53
N THR A 2 5.69 18.80 0.35
CA THR A 2 5.42 17.38 0.07
C THR A 2 3.92 17.13 0.24
N LYS A 3 3.21 16.87 -0.85
CA LYS A 3 1.79 16.49 -0.81
C LYS A 3 1.70 15.13 -0.11
N ARG A 4 1.09 15.08 1.08
CA ARG A 4 0.74 13.83 1.74
C ARG A 4 -0.56 13.32 1.12
N TYR A 5 -0.50 12.14 0.50
CA TYR A 5 -1.67 11.42 0.04
C TYR A 5 -2.06 10.38 1.09
N SER A 6 -3.36 10.18 1.30
CA SER A 6 -3.86 9.19 2.24
C SER A 6 -3.84 7.79 1.61
N GLN A 7 -3.97 6.76 2.45
CA GLN A 7 -4.12 5.38 1.98
C GLN A 7 -5.41 5.19 1.17
N LYS A 8 -6.45 5.98 1.45
CA LYS A 8 -7.69 5.98 0.68
C LYS A 8 -7.46 6.50 -0.74
N ASP A 9 -6.75 7.62 -0.89
CA ASP A 9 -6.44 8.21 -2.21
C ASP A 9 -5.67 7.24 -3.09
N ILE A 10 -4.79 6.46 -2.47
CA ILE A 10 -4.05 5.39 -3.14
C ILE A 10 -5.01 4.30 -3.65
N LEU A 11 -5.87 3.76 -2.78
CA LEU A 11 -6.78 2.67 -3.13
C LEU A 11 -7.76 3.11 -4.23
N ASP A 12 -8.26 4.35 -4.13
CA ASP A 12 -9.14 4.94 -5.13
C ASP A 12 -8.40 5.15 -6.47
N ALA A 13 -7.13 5.57 -6.44
CA ALA A 13 -6.31 5.68 -7.64
C ALA A 13 -6.01 4.33 -8.30
N VAL A 14 -5.67 3.31 -7.51
CA VAL A 14 -5.39 1.95 -8.00
C VAL A 14 -6.66 1.33 -8.61
N SER A 15 -7.79 1.45 -7.94
CA SER A 15 -9.07 0.93 -8.45
C SER A 15 -9.48 1.62 -9.75
N ALA A 16 -9.33 2.94 -9.86
CA ALA A 16 -9.61 3.68 -11.09
C ALA A 16 -8.72 3.22 -12.26
N VAL A 17 -7.44 2.97 -12.02
CA VAL A 17 -6.54 2.45 -13.08
C VAL A 17 -6.92 1.02 -13.48
N ARG A 18 -7.33 0.17 -12.54
CA ARG A 18 -7.84 -1.17 -12.85
C ARG A 18 -9.14 -1.13 -13.68
N GLN A 19 -9.95 -0.09 -13.53
CA GLN A 19 -11.15 0.15 -14.36
C GLN A 19 -10.82 0.73 -15.76
N GLY A 20 -9.54 0.89 -16.11
CA GLY A 20 -9.10 1.37 -17.42
C GLY A 20 -8.72 2.86 -17.46
N MET A 21 -8.64 3.55 -16.31
CA MET A 21 -8.10 4.91 -16.27
C MET A 21 -6.59 4.91 -16.50
N SER A 22 -6.07 5.91 -17.23
CA SER A 22 -4.63 6.06 -17.39
C SER A 22 -3.95 6.53 -16.09
N TYR A 23 -2.70 6.09 -15.87
CA TYR A 23 -1.92 6.46 -14.69
C TYR A 23 -1.82 7.98 -14.47
N ARG A 24 -1.61 8.76 -15.53
CA ARG A 24 -1.53 10.22 -15.46
C ARG A 24 -2.85 10.83 -15.01
N LYS A 25 -3.97 10.33 -15.52
CA LYS A 25 -5.31 10.83 -15.16
C LYS A 25 -5.66 10.50 -13.71
N ALA A 26 -5.33 9.28 -13.27
CA ALA A 26 -5.48 8.89 -11.85
C ALA A 26 -4.59 9.75 -10.94
N SER A 27 -3.34 10.00 -11.33
CA SER A 27 -2.42 10.85 -10.58
C SER A 27 -2.93 12.28 -10.40
N SER A 28 -3.41 12.91 -11.47
CA SER A 28 -3.99 14.25 -11.40
C SER A 28 -5.29 14.30 -10.59
N LYS A 29 -6.12 13.25 -10.66
CA LYS A 29 -7.42 13.19 -9.97
C LYS A 29 -7.28 12.97 -8.46
N PHE A 30 -6.43 12.04 -8.04
CA PHE A 30 -6.28 11.64 -6.63
C PHE A 30 -5.05 12.27 -5.95
N GLY A 31 -4.21 12.99 -6.70
CA GLY A 31 -3.01 13.63 -6.15
C GLY A 31 -1.90 12.66 -5.74
N VAL A 32 -1.98 11.39 -6.18
CA VAL A 32 -1.01 10.34 -5.89
C VAL A 32 0.03 10.28 -7.02
N PRO A 33 1.34 10.20 -6.74
CA PRO A 33 2.36 10.08 -7.78
C PRO A 33 2.15 8.84 -8.66
N VAL A 34 2.42 8.99 -9.97
CA VAL A 34 2.29 7.89 -10.95
C VAL A 34 3.10 6.66 -10.53
N MET A 35 4.35 6.84 -10.08
CA MET A 35 5.18 5.73 -9.60
C MET A 35 4.55 4.99 -8.42
N THR A 36 3.91 5.71 -7.51
CA THR A 36 3.25 5.12 -6.34
C THR A 36 2.10 4.20 -6.75
N ILE A 37 1.33 4.61 -7.77
CA ILE A 37 0.24 3.79 -8.34
C ILE A 37 0.83 2.57 -9.06
N GLN A 38 1.85 2.78 -9.90
CA GLN A 38 2.49 1.72 -10.68
C GLN A 38 3.16 0.65 -9.80
N ASN A 39 3.84 1.05 -8.73
CA ASN A 39 4.49 0.11 -7.80
C ASN A 39 3.47 -0.81 -7.12
N ARG A 40 2.28 -0.31 -6.79
CA ARG A 40 1.19 -1.12 -6.22
C ARG A 40 0.55 -2.05 -7.23
N ILE A 41 0.32 -1.58 -8.45
CA ILE A 41 -0.23 -2.43 -9.52
C ILE A 41 0.74 -3.54 -9.91
N SER A 42 2.06 -3.26 -9.88
CA SER A 42 3.10 -4.25 -10.16
C SER A 42 3.40 -5.20 -8.99
N GLY A 43 2.75 -5.03 -7.84
CA GLY A 43 2.98 -5.88 -6.66
C GLY A 43 4.33 -5.65 -5.99
N LYS A 44 5.05 -4.57 -6.31
CA LYS A 44 6.31 -4.20 -5.62
C LYS A 44 6.08 -3.70 -4.21
N VAL A 45 4.86 -3.26 -3.93
CA VAL A 45 4.42 -2.76 -2.63
C VAL A 45 3.06 -3.36 -2.36
N ASP A 46 2.95 -4.17 -1.32
CA ASP A 46 1.67 -4.70 -0.88
C ASP A 46 0.83 -3.57 -0.28
N ASP A 47 -0.44 -3.50 -0.67
CA ASP A 47 -1.38 -2.47 -0.19
C ASP A 47 -1.68 -2.58 1.32
N LEU A 48 -1.36 -3.74 1.90
CA LEU A 48 -1.59 -4.13 3.29
C LEU A 48 -0.30 -4.22 4.12
N ALA A 49 0.89 -4.12 3.50
CA ALA A 49 2.14 -4.22 4.24
C ALA A 49 2.35 -2.96 5.06
N GLN A 50 2.28 -3.12 6.38
CA GLN A 50 2.76 -2.13 7.33
C GLN A 50 4.24 -1.84 7.02
N ALA A 51 4.64 -0.57 7.10
CA ALA A 51 6.02 -0.18 6.87
C ALA A 51 6.92 -0.85 7.92
N GLY A 52 7.66 -1.88 7.52
CA GLY A 52 8.51 -2.68 8.40
C GLY A 52 9.07 -3.91 7.69
N ARG A 53 10.05 -4.58 8.31
CA ARG A 53 10.44 -5.92 7.88
C ARG A 53 9.25 -6.87 8.14
N PRO A 54 8.98 -7.84 7.24
CA PRO A 54 8.01 -8.87 7.55
C PRO A 54 8.40 -9.53 8.87
N THR A 55 7.44 -9.67 9.78
CA THR A 55 7.66 -10.40 11.03
C THR A 55 7.97 -11.85 10.67
N VAL A 56 9.14 -12.33 11.13
CA VAL A 56 9.59 -13.72 10.89
C VAL A 56 8.68 -14.72 11.58
N ILE A 57 7.99 -14.28 12.64
CA ILE A 57 7.08 -15.07 13.45
C ILE A 57 5.70 -14.37 13.40
N PRO A 58 4.60 -15.08 13.12
CA PRO A 58 3.26 -14.50 13.20
C PRO A 58 2.94 -14.14 14.66
N ALA A 59 2.18 -13.05 14.87
CA ALA A 59 1.89 -12.51 16.21
C ALA A 59 1.31 -13.55 17.18
N GLU A 60 0.55 -14.52 16.67
CA GLU A 60 0.00 -15.64 17.43
C GLU A 60 1.09 -16.49 18.10
N VAL A 61 2.16 -16.82 17.36
CA VAL A 61 3.27 -17.65 17.85
C VAL A 61 4.15 -16.85 18.82
N GLU A 62 4.23 -15.53 18.66
CA GLU A 62 4.95 -14.67 19.60
C GLU A 62 4.29 -14.68 20.99
N VAL A 63 2.95 -14.61 21.04
CA VAL A 63 2.20 -14.67 22.32
C VAL A 63 2.39 -16.02 23.00
N GLU A 64 2.27 -17.12 22.27
CA GLU A 64 2.48 -18.47 22.83
C GLU A 64 3.89 -18.66 23.42
N LEU A 65 4.91 -18.07 22.79
CA LEU A 65 6.28 -18.14 23.30
C LEU A 65 6.44 -17.34 24.60
N VAL A 66 5.84 -16.15 24.68
CA VAL A 66 5.93 -15.31 25.88
C VAL A 66 5.19 -15.95 27.06
N GLU A 67 4.03 -16.58 26.84
CA GLU A 67 3.25 -17.23 27.90
C GLU A 67 3.88 -18.54 28.41
N LYS A 68 4.82 -19.13 27.68
CA LYS A 68 5.52 -20.37 28.05
C LYS A 68 6.76 -20.17 28.93
N PHE A 69 7.21 -18.93 29.13
CA PHE A 69 8.37 -18.57 29.97
C PHE A 69 7.94 -17.77 31.19
#